data_AF-A0A1S8DH26-F1
#
_entry.id   AF-A0A1S8DH26-F1
#
_cell.length_a   1.000
_cell.length_b   1.000
_cell.length_c   1.000
_cell.angle_alpha   90.00
_cell.angle_beta   90.00
_cell.angle_gamma   90.00
#
_symmetry.space_group_name_H-M   'P 1'
#
loop_
_entity.id
_entity.type
_entity.pdbx_description
1 polymer ?
#
loop_
_entity_poly.entity_id
_entity_poly.type
_entity_poly.pdbx_seq_one_letter_code
_entity_poly.pdbx_strand_id
1 'polypeptide(L)'
;MPASAPDNLLCNDRLGHLRADQALVQAGAVLSDAVRSSDVHARVGGEEFAGLLAQTNETNAFEVLERFRKALENTRITLKDGTELSITVSIGYCDLFDGLHDVDHWFNLADHALYQAKAQGRNRIIKWVPDPVAR
;
A
#
# COMPACT_ATOMS: atom_id res chain seq x y z
N MET A 1 -26.95 1.74 9.81
CA MET A 1 -25.59 2.23 10.11
C MET A 1 -25.13 1.63 11.43
N PRO A 2 -24.01 0.88 11.47
CA PRO A 2 -23.24 0.73 12.67
C PRO A 2 -21.91 1.49 12.54
N ALA A 3 -21.48 2.03 13.66
CA ALA A 3 -20.33 2.90 13.82
C ALA A 3 -19.03 2.28 13.28
N SER A 4 -18.29 3.10 12.53
CA SER A 4 -16.87 2.93 12.24
C SER A 4 -16.09 2.77 13.55
N ALA A 5 -15.60 1.57 13.82
CA ALA A 5 -14.50 1.40 14.75
C ALA A 5 -13.25 2.02 14.09
N PRO A 6 -12.50 2.91 14.77
CA PRO A 6 -11.29 3.46 14.18
C PRO A 6 -10.22 2.36 14.12
N ASP A 7 -9.69 2.13 12.92
CA ASP A 7 -8.50 1.31 12.62
C ASP A 7 -7.21 1.94 13.22
N ASN A 8 -7.23 2.42 14.46
CA ASN A 8 -6.05 2.95 15.18
C ASN A 8 -5.39 1.85 16.01
N LEU A 9 -4.96 0.75 15.38
CA LEU A 9 -4.34 -0.39 16.08
C LEU A 9 -2.89 -0.14 16.56
N LEU A 10 -2.31 1.04 16.31
CA LEU A 10 -0.91 1.35 16.66
C LEU A 10 -0.73 2.59 17.56
N CYS A 11 -1.81 3.29 17.89
CA CYS A 11 -1.77 4.64 18.46
C CYS A 11 -2.23 4.69 19.93
N ASN A 12 -1.78 3.76 20.77
CA ASN A 12 -1.93 3.92 22.22
C ASN A 12 -0.56 3.74 22.90
N ASP A 13 -0.16 4.78 23.64
CA ASP A 13 1.12 4.99 24.32
C ASP A 13 2.35 5.33 23.48
N ARG A 14 3.25 6.13 24.08
CA ARG A 14 4.51 6.66 23.53
C ARG A 14 5.42 5.60 22.89
N LEU A 15 5.28 4.34 23.31
CA LEU A 15 5.95 3.17 22.76
C LEU A 15 5.31 2.68 21.44
N GLY A 16 3.98 2.77 21.30
CA GLY A 16 3.27 2.46 20.06
C GLY A 16 3.64 3.40 18.92
N HIS A 17 3.78 4.69 19.21
CA HIS A 17 4.22 5.68 18.22
C HIS A 17 5.64 5.45 17.71
N LEU A 18 6.60 5.17 18.60
CA LEU A 18 7.98 4.87 18.19
C LEU A 18 8.06 3.60 17.33
N ARG A 19 7.24 2.59 17.65
CA ARG A 19 7.12 1.35 16.87
C ARG A 19 6.51 1.61 15.50
N ALA A 20 5.46 2.43 15.43
CA ALA A 20 4.82 2.84 14.19
C ALA A 20 5.79 3.64 13.29
N ASP A 21 6.53 4.58 13.85
CA ASP A 21 7.52 5.36 13.08
C ASP A 21 8.61 4.48 12.49
N GLN A 22 9.16 3.53 13.27
CA GLN A 22 10.16 2.60 12.76
C GLN A 22 9.60 1.68 11.66
N ALA A 23 8.35 1.21 11.82
CA ALA A 23 7.66 0.45 10.80
C ALA A 23 7.50 1.25 9.48
N LEU A 24 7.15 2.52 9.58
CA LEU A 24 6.97 3.40 8.42
C LEU A 24 8.29 3.74 7.71
N VAL A 25 9.36 3.98 8.48
CA VAL A 25 10.71 4.18 7.92
C VAL A 25 11.15 2.94 7.15
N GLN A 26 10.96 1.75 7.74
CA GLN A 26 11.33 0.51 7.07
C GLN A 26 10.46 0.26 5.83
N ALA A 27 9.15 0.47 5.90
CA ALA A 27 8.26 0.33 4.76
C ALA A 27 8.67 1.26 3.61
N GLY A 28 9.02 2.51 3.91
CA GLY A 28 9.52 3.48 2.92
C GLY A 28 10.84 3.06 2.29
N ALA A 29 11.78 2.51 3.09
CA ALA A 29 13.05 1.99 2.56
C ALA A 29 12.82 0.80 1.62
N VAL A 30 12.03 -0.19 2.06
CA VAL A 30 11.71 -1.37 1.26
C VAL A 30 10.94 -1.01 -0.01
N LEU A 31 10.04 -0.02 0.04
CA LEU A 31 9.35 0.50 -1.14
C LEU A 31 10.34 1.14 -2.12
N SER A 32 11.25 1.97 -1.61
CA SER A 32 12.24 2.66 -2.44
C SER A 32 13.18 1.69 -3.16
N ASP A 33 13.56 0.58 -2.51
CA ASP A 33 14.35 -0.48 -3.13
C ASP A 33 13.55 -1.33 -4.13
N ALA A 34 12.23 -1.40 -3.94
CA ALA A 34 11.35 -2.21 -4.78
C ALA A 34 10.92 -1.49 -6.06
N VAL A 35 10.88 -0.16 -6.11
CA VAL A 35 10.48 0.61 -7.31
C VAL A 35 11.68 1.06 -8.13
N ARG A 36 11.46 1.47 -9.39
CA ARG A 36 12.52 1.99 -10.27
C ARG A 36 12.75 3.47 -10.00
N SER A 37 13.91 3.98 -10.40
CA SER A 37 14.22 5.42 -10.33
C SER A 37 13.30 6.31 -11.18
N SER A 38 12.63 5.74 -12.18
CA SER A 38 11.63 6.42 -13.02
C SER A 38 10.24 6.48 -12.38
N ASP A 39 10.00 5.67 -11.36
CA ASP A 39 8.72 5.62 -10.67
C ASP A 39 8.68 6.71 -9.59
N VAL A 40 7.48 7.20 -9.29
CA VAL A 40 7.27 8.20 -8.24
C VAL A 40 6.55 7.51 -7.09
N HIS A 41 7.03 7.70 -5.87
CA HIS A 41 6.36 7.23 -4.66
C HIS A 41 6.42 8.28 -3.56
N ALA A 42 5.38 8.33 -2.74
CA ALA A 42 5.28 9.27 -1.64
C ALA A 42 4.46 8.68 -0.50
N ARG A 43 4.70 9.19 0.72
CA ARG A 43 3.80 9.01 1.84
C ARG A 43 2.70 10.08 1.75
N VAL A 44 1.45 9.65 1.60
CA VAL A 44 0.30 10.54 1.41
C VAL A 44 -0.48 10.80 2.70
N GLY A 45 -0.31 9.94 3.71
CA GLY A 45 -1.01 10.04 4.98
C GLY A 45 -0.25 9.41 6.15
N GLY A 46 -0.96 9.14 7.24
CA GLY A 46 -0.40 8.56 8.46
C GLY A 46 0.41 7.29 8.20
N GLU A 47 -0.21 6.27 7.63
CA GLU A 47 0.45 5.00 7.28
C GLU A 47 0.32 4.65 5.80
N GLU A 48 -0.06 5.62 4.98
CA GLU A 48 -0.44 5.42 3.59
C GLU A 48 0.66 5.88 2.65
N PHE A 49 1.00 5.01 1.71
CA PHE A 49 1.93 5.27 0.63
C PHE A 49 1.16 5.19 -0.69
N ALA A 50 1.52 6.07 -1.62
CA ALA A 50 1.03 6.05 -2.99
C ALA A 50 2.22 6.06 -3.95
N GLY A 51 2.00 5.52 -5.15
CA GLY A 51 3.02 5.56 -6.19
C GLY A 51 2.44 5.51 -7.59
N LEU A 52 3.22 6.02 -8.53
CA LEU A 52 2.96 6.05 -9.96
C LEU A 52 4.08 5.26 -10.65
N LEU A 53 3.71 4.14 -11.29
CA LEU A 53 4.64 3.33 -12.07
C LEU A 53 4.62 3.81 -13.52
N ALA A 54 5.68 4.49 -13.95
CA ALA A 54 5.74 5.07 -15.29
C ALA A 54 6.09 3.99 -16.32
N GLN A 55 5.54 4.11 -17.53
CA GLN A 55 5.88 3.23 -18.68
C GLN A 55 5.80 1.73 -18.34
N THR A 56 4.84 1.37 -17.52
CA THR A 56 4.72 0.04 -16.93
C THR A 56 3.44 -0.60 -17.45
N ASN A 57 3.54 -1.83 -17.96
CA ASN A 57 2.38 -2.64 -18.31
C ASN A 57 1.86 -3.39 -17.08
N GLU A 58 0.68 -3.98 -17.19
CA GLU A 58 0.03 -4.70 -16.09
C GLU A 58 0.93 -5.76 -15.43
N THR A 59 1.61 -6.59 -16.23
CA THR A 59 2.48 -7.65 -15.72
C THR A 59 3.63 -7.08 -14.90
N ASN A 60 4.32 -6.08 -15.44
CA ASN A 60 5.45 -5.44 -14.76
C ASN A 60 4.99 -4.67 -13.51
N ALA A 61 3.79 -4.06 -13.54
CA ALA A 61 3.22 -3.39 -12.38
C ALA A 61 3.01 -4.39 -11.25
N PHE A 62 2.35 -5.51 -11.54
CA PHE A 62 2.14 -6.57 -10.55
C PHE A 62 3.46 -7.12 -9.99
N GLU A 63 4.46 -7.35 -10.83
CA GLU A 63 5.78 -7.84 -10.39
C GLU A 63 6.47 -6.86 -9.41
N VAL A 64 6.44 -5.55 -9.70
CA VAL A 64 7.01 -4.52 -8.82
C VAL A 64 6.27 -4.50 -7.48
N LEU A 65 4.93 -4.51 -7.51
CA LEU A 65 4.10 -4.46 -6.30
C LEU A 65 4.24 -5.74 -5.47
N GLU A 66 4.34 -6.92 -6.10
CA GLU A 66 4.53 -8.20 -5.42
C GLU A 66 5.93 -8.34 -4.84
N ARG A 67 6.95 -7.80 -5.52
CA ARG A 67 8.30 -7.68 -4.96
C ARG A 67 8.28 -6.83 -3.69
N PHE A 68 7.63 -5.66 -3.72
CA PHE A 68 7.49 -4.81 -2.54
C PHE A 68 6.76 -5.55 -1.40
N ARG A 69 5.60 -6.15 -1.69
CA ARG A 69 4.78 -6.86 -0.69
C ARG A 69 5.57 -7.98 0.00
N LYS A 70 6.23 -8.84 -0.79
CA LYS A 70 7.04 -9.96 -0.27
C LYS A 70 8.28 -9.48 0.48
N ALA A 71 8.96 -8.44 0.00
CA ALA A 71 10.12 -7.90 0.67
C ALA A 71 9.75 -7.38 2.07
N LEU A 72 8.62 -6.67 2.17
CA LEU A 72 8.15 -6.14 3.45
C LEU A 72 7.70 -7.25 4.41
N GLU A 73 6.92 -8.22 3.93
CA GLU A 73 6.48 -9.40 4.71
C GLU A 73 7.65 -10.20 5.30
N ASN A 74 8.75 -10.29 4.56
CA ASN A 74 9.96 -11.00 4.99
C ASN A 74 10.92 -10.14 5.83
N THR A 75 10.65 -8.84 5.96
CA THR A 75 11.50 -7.96 6.77
C THR A 75 11.19 -8.15 8.25
N ARG A 76 12.24 -8.28 9.07
CA ARG A 76 12.17 -8.24 10.53
C ARG A 76 12.70 -6.90 11.01
N ILE A 77 11.90 -6.18 11.77
CA ILE A 77 12.24 -4.87 12.31
C ILE A 77 12.61 -5.05 13.78
N THR A 78 13.90 -4.97 14.09
CA THR A 78 14.37 -5.03 15.47
C THR A 78 14.23 -3.66 16.13
N LEU A 79 13.40 -3.59 17.17
CA LEU A 79 13.17 -2.40 17.96
C LEU A 79 14.31 -2.19 18.97
N LYS A 80 14.40 -0.99 19.55
CA LYS A 80 15.47 -0.64 20.52
C LYS A 80 15.48 -1.52 21.77
N ASP A 81 14.33 -2.09 22.13
CA ASP A 81 14.17 -3.00 23.27
C ASP A 81 14.48 -4.47 22.91
N GLY A 82 14.91 -4.74 21.67
CA GLY A 82 15.20 -6.09 21.17
C GLY A 82 13.98 -6.84 20.65
N THR A 83 12.78 -6.28 20.75
CA THR A 83 11.57 -6.89 20.19
C THR A 83 11.63 -6.90 18.67
N GLU A 84 11.27 -8.03 18.04
CA GLU A 84 11.09 -8.09 16.59
C GLU A 84 9.64 -7.80 16.20
N LEU A 85 9.48 -6.89 15.25
CA LEU A 85 8.21 -6.58 14.61
C LEU A 85 8.23 -7.08 13.17
N SER A 86 7.13 -7.71 12.76
CA SER A 86 6.86 -8.03 11.35
C SER A 86 5.63 -7.26 10.90
N ILE A 87 5.71 -6.66 9.71
CA ILE A 87 4.60 -5.90 9.12
C ILE A 87 4.32 -6.42 7.72
N THR A 88 3.10 -6.20 7.26
CA THR A 88 2.67 -6.55 5.90
C THR A 88 1.98 -5.36 5.26
N VAL A 89 1.93 -5.32 3.94
CA VAL A 89 1.22 -4.28 3.19
C VAL A 89 0.09 -4.88 2.36
N SER A 90 -1.03 -4.17 2.28
CA SER A 90 -2.09 -4.43 1.30
C SER A 90 -1.99 -3.35 0.23
N ILE A 91 -2.17 -3.73 -1.03
CA ILE A 91 -1.95 -2.84 -2.16
C ILE A 91 -3.17 -2.89 -3.07
N GLY A 92 -3.73 -1.73 -3.38
CA GLY A 92 -4.67 -1.53 -4.47
C GLY A 92 -3.98 -0.78 -5.60
N TYR A 93 -4.20 -1.17 -6.84
CA TYR A 93 -3.68 -0.44 -7.99
C TYR A 93 -4.69 -0.41 -9.14
N CYS A 94 -4.53 0.56 -10.03
CA CYS A 94 -5.37 0.75 -11.20
C CYS A 94 -4.48 1.16 -12.37
N ASP A 95 -4.67 0.54 -13.54
CA ASP A 95 -3.96 0.94 -14.75
C ASP A 95 -4.51 2.26 -15.29
N LEU A 96 -3.75 2.96 -16.13
CA LEU A 96 -4.26 4.09 -16.90
C LEU A 96 -5.10 3.57 -18.07
N PHE A 97 -6.34 4.05 -18.23
CA PHE A 97 -7.25 3.68 -19.34
C PHE A 97 -8.16 4.86 -19.75
N ASP A 98 -8.76 4.77 -20.93
CA ASP A 98 -9.55 5.85 -21.57
C ASP A 98 -10.80 6.29 -20.78
N GLY A 99 -11.25 5.51 -19.79
CA GLY A 99 -12.40 5.85 -18.93
C GLY A 99 -12.03 6.65 -17.68
N LEU A 100 -10.77 7.03 -17.52
CA LEU A 100 -10.33 7.92 -16.44
C LEU A 100 -10.65 9.38 -16.80
N HIS A 101 -11.21 10.10 -15.83
CA HIS A 101 -11.64 11.49 -16.04
C HIS A 101 -10.56 12.47 -15.58
N ASP A 102 -9.93 12.17 -14.45
CA ASP A 102 -8.89 12.95 -13.82
C ASP A 102 -8.05 12.06 -12.87
N VAL A 103 -7.04 12.67 -12.25
CA VAL A 103 -6.14 11.98 -11.31
C VAL A 103 -6.88 11.53 -10.04
N ASP A 104 -7.85 12.29 -9.57
CA ASP A 104 -8.62 11.96 -8.36
C ASP A 104 -9.49 10.72 -8.60
N HIS A 105 -10.14 10.62 -9.76
CA HIS A 105 -10.86 9.42 -10.19
C HIS A 105 -9.90 8.23 -10.23
N TRP A 106 -8.72 8.37 -10.85
CA TRP A 106 -7.74 7.29 -10.91
C TRP A 106 -7.27 6.81 -9.53
N PHE A 107 -6.97 7.75 -8.64
CA PHE A 107 -6.59 7.47 -7.26
C PHE A 107 -7.71 6.75 -6.50
N ASN A 108 -8.95 7.20 -6.64
CA ASN A 108 -10.11 6.58 -5.98
C ASN A 108 -10.34 5.12 -6.44
N LEU A 109 -10.08 4.79 -7.71
CA LEU A 109 -10.19 3.42 -8.19
C LEU A 109 -9.11 2.51 -7.56
N ALA A 110 -7.87 3.02 -7.44
CA ALA A 110 -6.80 2.31 -6.74
C ALA A 110 -7.12 2.14 -5.25
N ASP A 111 -7.67 3.16 -4.58
CA ASP A 111 -8.11 3.09 -3.18
C ASP A 111 -9.25 2.08 -2.99
N HIS A 112 -10.22 2.04 -3.90
CA HIS A 112 -11.28 1.03 -3.87
C HIS A 112 -10.72 -0.40 -3.95
N ALA A 113 -9.72 -0.63 -4.80
CA ALA A 113 -9.01 -1.91 -4.85
C ALA A 113 -8.24 -2.19 -3.54
N LEU A 114 -7.63 -1.17 -2.92
CA LEU A 114 -6.94 -1.30 -1.64
C LEU A 114 -7.93 -1.69 -0.53
N TYR A 115 -9.11 -1.08 -0.52
CA TYR A 115 -10.18 -1.43 0.40
C TYR A 115 -10.59 -2.90 0.24
N GLN A 116 -10.77 -3.37 -1.00
CA GLN A 116 -11.03 -4.79 -1.26
C GLN A 116 -9.87 -5.68 -0.77
N ALA A 117 -8.61 -5.26 -0.95
CA ALA A 117 -7.46 -6.03 -0.49
C ALA A 117 -7.48 -6.20 1.03
N LYS A 118 -7.83 -5.13 1.76
CA LYS A 118 -8.02 -5.15 3.22
C LYS A 118 -9.21 -6.05 3.62
N ALA A 119 -10.33 -5.94 2.92
CA ALA A 119 -11.55 -6.71 3.19
C ALA A 119 -11.37 -8.22 2.95
N GLN A 120 -10.55 -8.61 1.98
CA GLN A 120 -10.28 -10.02 1.65
C GLN A 120 -9.19 -10.66 2.51
N GLY A 121 -8.76 -10.03 3.61
CA GLY A 121 -7.81 -10.61 4.56
C GLY A 121 -6.41 -9.98 4.57
N ARG A 122 -6.25 -8.80 3.94
CA ARG A 122 -4.99 -8.03 3.92
C ARG A 122 -3.84 -8.80 3.26
N ASN A 123 -2.62 -8.24 3.34
CA ASN A 123 -1.37 -8.79 2.83
C ASN A 123 -1.48 -9.33 1.39
N ARG A 124 -2.08 -8.53 0.51
CA ARG A 124 -2.36 -8.92 -0.87
C ARG A 124 -2.43 -7.72 -1.79
N ILE A 125 -2.42 -8.02 -3.07
CA ILE A 125 -2.56 -7.06 -4.14
C ILE A 125 -3.92 -7.28 -4.80
N ILE A 126 -4.67 -6.21 -5.00
CA ILE A 126 -5.87 -6.23 -5.83
C ILE A 126 -5.71 -5.17 -6.91
N LYS A 127 -5.94 -5.59 -8.15
CA LYS A 127 -6.09 -4.70 -9.29
C LYS A 127 -7.54 -4.25 -9.35
N TRP A 128 -7.78 -2.95 -9.48
CA TRP A 128 -9.08 -2.46 -9.87
C TRP A 128 -9.36 -2.87 -11.32
N VAL A 129 -10.52 -3.48 -11.54
CA VAL A 129 -11.00 -3.82 -12.87
C VAL A 129 -12.33 -3.09 -13.12
N PRO A 130 -12.52 -2.47 -14.29
CA PRO A 130 -13.83 -1.91 -14.64
C PRO A 130 -14.88 -3.00 -14.65
N ASP A 131 -16.10 -2.67 -14.23
CA ASP A 131 -17.23 -3.58 -14.40
C ASP A 131 -17.47 -3.80 -15.91
N PRO A 132 -17.36 -5.04 -16.41
CA PRO A 132 -17.52 -5.32 -17.83
C PRO A 132 -18.95 -5.02 -18.35
N VAL A 133 -19.94 -4.82 -17.47
CA VAL A 133 -21.35 -4.64 -17.84
C VAL A 133 -21.82 -3.18 -17.80
N ALA A 134 -21.00 -2.25 -17.31
CA ALA A 134 -21.31 -0.82 -17.33
C ALA A 134 -20.89 -0.18 -18.67
N ARG A 135 -21.66 -0.41 -19.74
CA ARG A 135 -21.58 0.30 -21.02
C ARG A 135 -22.97 0.75 -21.47
#